data_AF-A0A5E4G5S6-F1
#
_entry.id   AF-A0A5E4G5S6-F1
#
_cell.length_a   1.000
_cell.length_b   1.000
_cell.length_c   1.000
_cell.angle_alpha   90.00
_cell.angle_beta   90.00
_cell.angle_gamma   90.00
#
_symmetry.space_group_name_H-M   'P 1'
#
loop_
_entity.id
_entity.type
_entity.pdbx_description
1 polymer ?
#
loop_
_entity_poly.entity_id
_entity_poly.type
_entity_poly.pdbx_seq_one_letter_code
_entity_poly.pdbx_strand_id
1 'polypeptide(L)'
;MAKGERRVLLVLGDYVEDYEAMVPFQALQAYGVSVDAVCPGKKAGDICRTAIHQLSPAHQTYSESRGHNFALNATFDDIEFNKYDGLIIPGGRAPEYLALDASVLELVRKFSDSGKPIASICHGQLVLAAAGSVKGRKCTAFPAVRPVLVAAGAYWVEPETMLACVVDGNIITGATYEGHPEFIRLFVKALGGNITGSDRRILFLCGDFMEDYEVIVPFQSLQALGCHVDAVCPKKKAGEICATAVHDFEGDQTYSEKPGHNFTLTADFEALDVSSYNALVIPGGRAPEYLALDEKVIALVKQIVEARKPIASICHGQQILAAAGVLQVLGRVGSIINFVRGLIY
;
A
#
# COMPACT_ATOMS: atom_id res chain seq x y z
N MET A 1 25.66 -18.41 -6.22
CA MET A 1 25.51 -17.84 -4.87
C MET A 1 24.02 -17.73 -4.60
N ALA A 2 23.53 -18.27 -3.48
CA ALA A 2 22.14 -18.04 -3.09
C ALA A 2 21.91 -16.53 -3.01
N LYS A 3 20.93 -15.98 -3.75
CA LYS A 3 20.59 -14.56 -3.66
C LYS A 3 20.23 -14.29 -2.20
N GLY A 4 21.03 -13.48 -1.51
CA GLY A 4 20.70 -13.04 -0.15
C GLY A 4 19.34 -12.34 -0.14
N GLU A 5 18.70 -12.36 1.03
CA GLU A 5 17.46 -11.62 1.26
C GLU A 5 17.66 -10.14 0.91
N ARG A 6 16.74 -9.57 0.12
CA ARG A 6 16.80 -8.16 -0.27
C ARG A 6 16.42 -7.28 0.91
N ARG A 7 17.12 -6.17 1.11
CA ARG A 7 16.83 -5.20 2.17
C ARG A 7 16.55 -3.83 1.59
N VAL A 8 15.45 -3.20 1.99
CA VAL A 8 15.01 -1.90 1.51
C VAL A 8 14.93 -0.93 2.68
N LEU A 9 15.36 0.31 2.43
CA LEU A 9 15.18 1.41 3.37
C LEU A 9 13.95 2.22 2.97
N LEU A 10 13.07 2.49 3.92
CA LEU A 10 11.90 3.35 3.79
C LEU A 10 12.11 4.60 4.65
N VAL A 11 12.32 5.75 4.01
CA VAL A 11 12.56 7.02 4.73
C VAL A 11 11.23 7.72 4.95
N LEU A 12 10.80 7.79 6.21
CA LEU A 12 9.55 8.37 6.68
C LEU A 12 9.78 9.70 7.40
N GLY A 13 8.67 10.37 7.68
CA GLY A 13 8.59 11.50 8.59
C GLY A 13 7.17 11.65 9.13
N ASP A 14 6.99 12.48 10.15
CA ASP A 14 5.66 12.95 10.56
C ASP A 14 4.88 13.59 9.39
N TYR A 15 3.59 13.25 9.33
CA TYR A 15 2.64 13.57 8.27
C TYR A 15 3.06 13.05 6.89
N VAL A 16 3.78 11.93 6.86
CA VAL A 16 3.86 11.07 5.66
C VAL A 16 2.46 10.57 5.30
N GLU A 17 2.19 10.40 4.00
CA GLU A 17 0.90 9.85 3.56
C GLU A 17 0.77 8.38 4.05
N ASP A 18 -0.38 8.06 4.63
CA ASP A 18 -0.61 6.84 5.40
C ASP A 18 -0.50 5.58 4.54
N TYR A 19 -1.13 5.57 3.37
CA TYR A 19 -1.04 4.49 2.40
C TYR A 19 0.36 4.40 1.77
N GLU A 20 0.96 5.54 1.42
CA GLU A 20 2.27 5.58 0.78
C GLU A 20 3.40 5.12 1.72
N ALA A 21 3.17 5.15 3.04
CA ALA A 21 4.04 4.50 4.02
C ALA A 21 3.73 3.00 4.16
N MET A 22 2.47 2.65 4.46
CA MET A 22 2.12 1.29 4.91
C MET A 22 2.07 0.26 3.78
N VAL A 23 1.53 0.62 2.61
CA VAL A 23 1.38 -0.33 1.49
C VAL A 23 2.75 -0.84 1.02
N PRO A 24 3.74 -0.01 0.65
CA PRO A 24 5.04 -0.53 0.26
C PRO A 24 5.78 -1.23 1.42
N PHE A 25 5.61 -0.79 2.66
CA PHE A 25 6.21 -1.44 3.83
C PHE A 25 5.77 -2.90 3.96
N GLN A 26 4.46 -3.14 4.01
CA GLN A 26 3.92 -4.50 4.20
C GLN A 26 3.96 -5.35 2.93
N ALA A 27 3.73 -4.76 1.75
CA ALA A 27 3.76 -5.50 0.48
C ALA A 27 5.14 -6.13 0.24
N LEU A 28 6.21 -5.35 0.41
CA LEU A 28 7.58 -5.84 0.23
C LEU A 28 7.93 -6.94 1.25
N GLN A 29 7.53 -6.77 2.51
CA GLN A 29 7.68 -7.81 3.53
C GLN A 29 6.94 -9.10 3.15
N ALA A 30 5.72 -8.99 2.63
CA ALA A 30 4.96 -10.14 2.15
C ALA A 30 5.68 -10.87 0.99
N TYR A 31 6.44 -10.14 0.17
CA TYR A 31 7.24 -10.70 -0.92
C TYR A 31 8.63 -11.22 -0.49
N GLY A 32 8.92 -11.20 0.81
CA GLY A 32 10.20 -11.69 1.35
C GLY A 32 11.35 -10.68 1.21
N VAL A 33 11.03 -9.38 1.15
CA VAL A 33 12.00 -8.30 1.22
C VAL A 33 11.99 -7.73 2.64
N SER A 34 13.15 -7.68 3.29
CA SER A 34 13.32 -7.00 4.57
C SER A 34 13.18 -5.49 4.37
N VAL A 35 12.37 -4.81 5.19
CA VAL A 35 12.15 -3.35 5.09
C VAL A 35 12.41 -2.70 6.44
N ASP A 36 13.31 -1.71 6.44
CA ASP A 36 13.54 -0.84 7.60
C ASP A 36 12.91 0.53 7.35
N ALA A 37 11.98 0.91 8.21
CA ALA A 37 11.35 2.22 8.25
C ALA A 37 12.05 3.11 9.28
N VAL A 38 12.54 4.25 8.81
CA VAL A 38 13.34 5.21 9.61
C VAL A 38 12.82 6.62 9.45
N CYS A 39 13.09 7.48 10.43
CA CYS A 39 12.84 8.92 10.36
C CYS A 39 14.02 9.66 11.01
N PRO A 40 14.59 10.71 10.38
CA PRO A 40 15.67 11.48 10.99
C PRO A 40 15.24 12.01 12.36
N GLY A 41 16.14 11.93 13.34
CA GLY A 41 15.89 12.33 14.72
C GLY A 41 15.02 11.37 15.55
N LYS A 42 14.62 10.21 15.01
CA LYS A 42 13.84 9.18 15.71
C LYS A 42 14.55 7.83 15.73
N LYS A 43 14.13 6.97 16.66
CA LYS A 43 14.67 5.63 16.93
C LYS A 43 13.65 4.54 16.63
N ALA A 44 14.11 3.29 16.54
CA ALA A 44 13.22 2.14 16.49
C ALA A 44 12.27 2.14 17.70
N GLY A 45 10.98 1.91 17.47
CA GLY A 45 9.91 2.00 18.45
C GLY A 45 9.25 3.38 18.56
N ASP A 46 9.88 4.45 18.06
CA ASP A 46 9.24 5.76 17.97
C ASP A 46 8.15 5.75 16.88
N ILE A 47 7.24 6.72 16.98
CA ILE A 47 6.07 6.83 16.09
C ILE A 47 6.23 8.02 15.16
N CYS A 48 5.88 7.85 13.88
CA CYS A 48 5.52 8.92 12.96
C CYS A 48 4.00 9.05 12.89
N ARG A 49 3.49 10.27 13.01
CA ARG A 49 2.09 10.54 12.66
C ARG A 49 1.93 10.46 11.14
N THR A 50 0.80 9.96 10.63
CA THR A 50 0.53 9.97 9.19
C THR A 50 -0.61 10.90 8.82
N ALA A 51 -0.71 11.21 7.54
CA ALA A 51 -1.75 12.02 6.93
C ALA A 51 -2.55 11.18 5.94
N ILE A 52 -3.86 11.36 5.93
CA ILE A 52 -4.76 10.83 4.90
C ILE A 52 -5.03 11.94 3.91
N HIS A 53 -4.61 11.77 2.66
CA HIS A 53 -4.83 12.74 1.58
C HIS A 53 -5.94 12.28 0.65
N GLN A 54 -7.17 12.75 0.89
CA GLN A 54 -8.33 12.35 0.09
C GLN A 54 -8.53 13.29 -1.10
N LEU A 55 -8.34 12.78 -2.31
CA LEU A 55 -8.74 13.46 -3.54
C LEU A 55 -10.26 13.45 -3.68
N SER A 56 -10.83 14.58 -4.10
CA SER A 56 -12.27 14.71 -4.35
C SER A 56 -12.51 15.72 -5.47
N PRO A 57 -13.41 15.41 -6.43
CA PRO A 57 -13.79 16.37 -7.47
C PRO A 57 -14.55 17.59 -6.92
N ALA A 58 -14.98 17.54 -5.65
CA ALA A 58 -15.65 18.65 -4.98
C ALA A 58 -14.68 19.79 -4.57
N HIS A 59 -13.37 19.56 -4.59
CA HIS A 59 -12.36 20.50 -4.16
C HIS A 59 -11.29 20.70 -5.25
N GLN A 60 -10.59 21.84 -5.20
CA GLN A 60 -9.48 22.13 -6.13
C GLN A 60 -8.22 21.30 -5.81
N THR A 61 -8.13 20.76 -4.60
CA THR A 61 -7.03 19.93 -4.10
C THR A 61 -7.56 18.92 -3.10
N TYR A 62 -6.72 18.01 -2.61
CA TYR A 62 -7.06 17.02 -1.59
C TYR A 62 -7.44 17.66 -0.24
N SER A 63 -8.24 16.95 0.55
CA SER A 63 -8.39 17.23 1.99
C SER A 63 -7.38 16.41 2.79
N GLU A 64 -7.04 16.88 3.99
CA GLU A 64 -6.15 16.18 4.92
C GLU A 64 -6.87 15.86 6.24
N SER A 65 -6.76 14.61 6.67
CA SER A 65 -7.08 14.16 8.04
C SER A 65 -5.91 13.36 8.62
N ARG A 66 -5.99 12.99 9.89
CA ARG A 66 -4.96 12.19 10.55
C ARG A 66 -5.23 10.71 10.33
N GLY A 67 -4.23 9.98 9.84
CA GLY A 67 -4.26 8.52 9.69
C GLY A 67 -3.77 7.80 10.95
N HIS A 68 -3.24 6.59 10.74
CA HIS A 68 -2.64 5.78 11.80
C HIS A 68 -1.37 6.40 12.38
N ASN A 69 -0.96 5.94 13.56
CA ASN A 69 0.40 6.12 14.02
C ASN A 69 1.30 5.03 13.42
N PHE A 70 2.32 5.40 12.66
CA PHE A 70 3.29 4.46 12.10
C PHE A 70 4.46 4.24 13.06
N ALA A 71 4.64 3.02 13.57
CA ALA A 71 5.77 2.66 14.42
C ALA A 71 7.02 2.33 13.59
N LEU A 72 8.12 3.03 13.85
CA LEU A 72 9.41 2.79 13.19
C LEU A 72 10.03 1.49 13.71
N ASN A 73 10.63 0.70 12.82
CA ASN A 73 11.31 -0.54 13.20
C ASN A 73 12.85 -0.42 13.17
N ALA A 74 13.38 0.74 12.75
CA ALA A 74 14.80 1.01 12.71
C ALA A 74 15.12 2.46 13.11
N THR A 75 16.35 2.70 13.56
CA THR A 75 16.86 4.03 13.94
C THR A 75 17.61 4.65 12.77
N PHE A 76 17.30 5.90 12.42
CA PHE A 76 17.91 6.57 11.26
C PHE A 76 19.43 6.73 11.38
N ASP A 77 19.93 7.07 12.58
CA ASP A 77 21.35 7.30 12.82
C ASP A 77 22.20 6.01 12.74
N ASP A 78 21.57 4.84 12.83
CA ASP A 78 22.22 3.53 12.80
C ASP A 78 22.29 2.93 11.37
N ILE A 79 21.85 3.68 10.37
CA ILE A 79 21.71 3.19 8.99
C ILE A 79 23.05 3.12 8.27
N GLU A 80 23.46 1.89 7.98
CA GLU A 80 24.59 1.59 7.12
C GLU A 80 24.12 1.39 5.67
N PHE A 81 24.28 2.42 4.83
CA PHE A 81 23.88 2.45 3.41
C PHE A 81 24.23 1.18 2.61
N ASN A 82 25.38 0.57 2.87
CA ASN A 82 25.86 -0.61 2.14
C ASN A 82 25.01 -1.86 2.38
N LYS A 83 24.21 -1.92 3.45
CA LYS A 83 23.31 -3.05 3.78
C LYS A 83 22.00 -3.06 2.99
N TYR A 84 21.67 -1.97 2.28
CA TYR A 84 20.39 -1.81 1.59
C TYR A 84 20.55 -1.97 0.09
N ASP A 85 19.63 -2.70 -0.53
CA ASP A 85 19.55 -2.89 -1.98
C ASP A 85 18.74 -1.79 -2.66
N GLY A 86 17.86 -1.07 -1.94
CA GLY A 86 17.04 -0.01 -2.51
C GLY A 86 16.47 0.95 -1.46
N LEU A 87 15.93 2.07 -1.95
CA LEU A 87 15.35 3.15 -1.16
C LEU A 87 13.93 3.46 -1.61
N ILE A 88 13.02 3.68 -0.66
CA ILE A 88 11.68 4.22 -0.91
C ILE A 88 11.51 5.56 -0.17
N ILE A 89 10.94 6.54 -0.87
CA ILE A 89 10.57 7.86 -0.34
C ILE A 89 9.07 8.08 -0.58
N PRO A 90 8.22 7.87 0.43
CA PRO A 90 6.80 8.18 0.35
C PRO A 90 6.53 9.68 0.23
N GLY A 91 5.30 10.02 -0.12
CA GLY A 91 4.79 11.38 -0.19
C GLY A 91 4.14 11.86 1.11
N GLY A 92 3.02 12.55 0.96
CA GLY A 92 2.39 13.32 2.04
C GLY A 92 3.13 14.65 2.27
N ARG A 93 3.10 15.14 3.50
CA ARG A 93 3.75 16.40 3.89
C ARG A 93 5.18 16.21 4.39
N ALA A 94 5.55 14.98 4.78
CA ALA A 94 6.90 14.66 5.24
C ALA A 94 8.01 15.13 4.28
N PRO A 95 7.91 14.91 2.95
CA PRO A 95 8.94 15.31 2.00
C PRO A 95 9.29 16.80 2.02
N GLU A 96 8.34 17.68 2.37
CA GLU A 96 8.56 19.13 2.36
C GLU A 96 9.68 19.55 3.32
N TYR A 97 9.69 19.01 4.54
CA TYR A 97 10.71 19.32 5.53
C TYR A 97 11.89 18.32 5.50
N LEU A 98 11.67 17.07 5.07
CA LEU A 98 12.77 16.12 4.86
C LEU A 98 13.72 16.60 3.74
N ALA A 99 13.21 17.35 2.77
CA ALA A 99 14.01 18.00 1.73
C ALA A 99 14.95 19.10 2.25
N LEU A 100 14.80 19.52 3.52
CA LEU A 100 15.68 20.49 4.19
C LEU A 100 16.71 19.81 5.09
N ASP A 101 16.57 18.51 5.36
CA ASP A 101 17.45 17.77 6.24
C ASP A 101 18.72 17.30 5.50
N ALA A 102 19.87 17.82 5.92
CA ALA A 102 21.14 17.52 5.27
C ALA A 102 21.51 16.03 5.28
N SER A 103 21.15 15.30 6.34
CA SER A 103 21.43 13.87 6.49
C SER A 103 20.58 13.02 5.54
N VAL A 104 19.30 13.40 5.36
CA VAL A 104 18.42 12.79 4.36
C VAL A 104 18.92 13.04 2.95
N LEU A 105 19.28 14.29 2.63
CA LEU A 105 19.80 14.63 1.30
C LEU A 105 21.12 13.90 0.99
N GLU A 106 22.00 13.74 1.97
CA GLU A 106 23.24 12.98 1.81
C GLU A 106 22.96 11.50 1.54
N LEU A 107 22.03 10.89 2.29
CA LEU A 107 21.60 9.52 2.09
C LEU A 107 21.03 9.31 0.68
N VAL A 108 20.14 10.19 0.22
CA VAL A 108 19.54 10.13 -1.12
C VAL A 108 20.60 10.26 -2.22
N ARG A 109 21.56 11.19 -2.07
CA ARG A 109 22.70 11.30 -3.00
C ARG A 109 23.51 10.00 -3.05
N LYS A 110 23.83 9.38 -1.91
CA LYS A 110 24.54 8.09 -1.87
C LYS A 110 23.80 6.99 -2.63
N PHE A 111 22.47 6.89 -2.45
CA PHE A 111 21.66 5.95 -3.23
C PHE A 111 21.69 6.27 -4.72
N SER A 112 21.53 7.54 -5.09
CA SER A 112 21.51 7.99 -6.48
C SER A 112 22.82 7.67 -7.19
N ASP A 113 23.95 8.02 -6.57
CA ASP A 113 25.31 7.82 -7.13
C ASP A 113 25.69 6.34 -7.22
N SER A 114 25.14 5.49 -6.36
CA SER A 114 25.40 4.05 -6.38
C SER A 114 24.68 3.29 -7.49
N GLY A 115 23.69 3.89 -8.14
CA GLY A 115 22.83 3.21 -9.12
C GLY A 115 21.84 2.20 -8.51
N LYS A 116 21.75 2.09 -7.19
CA LYS A 116 20.73 1.27 -6.52
C LYS A 116 19.32 1.81 -6.81
N PRO A 117 18.30 0.96 -6.91
CA PRO A 117 16.92 1.38 -7.10
C PRO A 117 16.45 2.40 -6.05
N ILE A 118 15.85 3.49 -6.52
CA ILE A 118 15.12 4.48 -5.71
C ILE A 118 13.70 4.55 -6.23
N ALA A 119 12.72 4.36 -5.36
CA ALA A 119 11.32 4.57 -5.67
C ALA A 119 10.76 5.74 -4.86
N SER A 120 10.21 6.74 -5.53
CA SER A 120 9.66 7.94 -4.89
C SER A 120 8.25 8.21 -5.38
N ILE A 121 7.33 8.58 -4.50
CA ILE A 121 5.92 8.76 -4.88
C ILE A 121 5.34 10.07 -4.37
N CYS A 122 4.39 10.63 -5.14
CA CYS A 122 3.62 11.82 -4.77
C CYS A 122 4.53 13.05 -4.52
N HIS A 123 4.71 13.44 -3.26
CA HIS A 123 5.57 14.55 -2.87
C HIS A 123 7.01 14.14 -2.54
N GLY A 124 7.32 12.83 -2.44
CA GLY A 124 8.65 12.32 -2.14
C GLY A 124 9.74 12.86 -3.08
N GLN A 125 9.34 13.17 -4.31
CA GLN A 125 10.20 13.70 -5.36
C GLN A 125 10.77 15.09 -5.02
N LEU A 126 10.19 15.82 -4.06
CA LEU A 126 10.79 17.05 -3.50
C LEU A 126 12.16 16.77 -2.90
N VAL A 127 12.32 15.63 -2.21
CA VAL A 127 13.60 15.21 -1.63
C VAL A 127 14.60 14.88 -2.74
N LEU A 128 14.17 14.19 -3.80
CA LEU A 128 15.03 13.90 -4.96
C LEU A 128 15.51 15.17 -5.66
N ALA A 129 14.61 16.16 -5.81
CA ALA A 129 14.94 17.46 -6.38
C ALA A 129 15.97 18.21 -5.51
N ALA A 130 15.75 18.28 -4.21
CA ALA A 130 16.67 18.93 -3.26
C ALA A 130 18.03 18.21 -3.17
N ALA A 131 18.06 16.88 -3.35
CA ALA A 131 19.29 16.11 -3.41
C ALA A 131 20.07 16.30 -4.73
N GLY A 132 19.46 16.91 -5.75
CA GLY A 132 20.04 17.07 -7.09
C GLY A 132 20.00 15.80 -7.94
N SER A 133 19.22 14.79 -7.53
CA SER A 133 19.22 13.44 -8.13
C SER A 133 18.36 13.32 -9.40
N VAL A 134 17.61 14.36 -9.77
CA VAL A 134 16.66 14.34 -10.89
C VAL A 134 17.15 15.06 -12.16
N LYS A 135 18.32 15.69 -12.13
CA LYS A 135 18.83 16.46 -13.27
C LYS A 135 19.04 15.57 -14.50
N GLY A 136 18.37 15.90 -15.60
CA GLY A 136 18.40 15.15 -16.85
C GLY A 136 17.64 13.82 -16.80
N ARG A 137 16.86 13.57 -15.75
CA ARG A 137 16.09 12.32 -15.57
C ARG A 137 14.64 12.51 -15.95
N LYS A 138 14.01 11.48 -16.50
CA LYS A 138 12.55 11.46 -16.70
C LYS A 138 11.87 11.07 -15.40
N CYS A 139 10.89 11.86 -14.95
CA CYS A 139 10.10 11.52 -13.78
C CYS A 139 8.70 12.13 -13.82
N THR A 140 7.78 11.48 -13.12
CA THR A 140 6.47 12.02 -12.74
C THR A 140 6.41 12.24 -11.23
N ALA A 141 5.36 12.88 -10.73
CA ALA A 141 5.09 13.12 -9.31
C ALA A 141 3.64 13.56 -9.14
N PHE A 142 3.25 13.91 -7.91
CA PHE A 142 2.00 14.65 -7.74
C PHE A 142 2.04 15.95 -8.57
N PRO A 143 0.97 16.34 -9.30
CA PRO A 143 1.04 17.42 -10.29
C PRO A 143 1.60 18.75 -9.75
N ALA A 144 1.30 19.08 -8.49
CA ALA A 144 1.78 20.32 -7.87
C ALA A 144 3.32 20.38 -7.70
N VAL A 145 4.01 19.23 -7.74
CA VAL A 145 5.47 19.12 -7.62
C VAL A 145 6.19 19.44 -8.96
N ARG A 146 5.46 19.45 -10.08
CA ARG A 146 6.00 19.72 -11.43
C ARG A 146 6.95 20.92 -11.50
N PRO A 147 6.61 22.12 -10.99
CA PRO A 147 7.48 23.28 -11.13
C PRO A 147 8.85 23.08 -10.48
N VAL A 148 8.90 22.40 -9.33
CA VAL A 148 10.15 22.12 -8.60
C VAL A 148 11.02 21.15 -9.40
N LEU A 149 10.43 20.08 -9.94
CA LEU A 149 11.18 19.09 -10.73
C LEU A 149 11.75 19.67 -12.02
N VAL A 150 10.95 20.48 -12.74
CA VAL A 150 11.44 21.16 -13.94
C VAL A 150 12.58 22.13 -13.60
N ALA A 151 12.46 22.90 -12.51
CA ALA A 151 13.52 23.81 -12.06
C ALA A 151 14.79 23.06 -11.63
N ALA A 152 14.65 21.85 -11.08
CA ALA A 152 15.77 20.96 -10.76
C ALA A 152 16.40 20.28 -12.00
N GLY A 153 15.87 20.54 -13.20
CA GLY A 153 16.39 20.05 -14.47
C GLY A 153 15.88 18.67 -14.87
N ALA A 154 14.78 18.19 -14.29
CA ALA A 154 14.14 16.95 -14.69
C ALA A 154 13.35 17.10 -16.00
N TYR A 155 13.26 16.02 -16.77
CA TYR A 155 12.31 15.87 -17.88
C TYR A 155 10.96 15.42 -17.33
N TRP A 156 10.09 16.40 -17.08
CA TRP A 156 8.76 16.15 -16.54
C TRP A 156 7.91 15.28 -17.47
N VAL A 157 7.29 14.25 -16.90
CA VAL A 157 6.27 13.43 -17.55
C VAL A 157 4.93 13.70 -16.87
N GLU A 158 4.00 14.30 -17.62
CA GLU A 158 2.66 14.61 -17.15
C GLU A 158 1.93 13.31 -16.77
N PRO A 159 1.40 13.18 -15.54
CA PRO A 159 0.61 12.01 -15.16
C PRO A 159 -0.76 12.06 -15.85
N GLU A 160 -0.93 11.28 -16.93
CA GLU A 160 -2.22 11.17 -17.65
C GLU A 160 -3.36 10.70 -16.73
N THR A 161 -3.01 9.91 -15.71
CA THR A 161 -3.89 9.48 -14.61
C THR A 161 -3.13 9.50 -13.29
N MET A 162 -3.84 9.47 -12.16
CA MET A 162 -3.22 9.41 -10.84
C MET A 162 -2.51 8.07 -10.55
N LEU A 163 -2.70 7.07 -11.43
CA LEU A 163 -2.01 5.77 -11.44
C LEU A 163 -0.59 5.85 -12.05
N ALA A 164 -0.26 6.95 -12.74
CA ALA A 164 0.93 7.02 -13.58
C ALA A 164 2.24 6.76 -12.81
N CYS A 165 3.06 5.88 -13.39
CA CYS A 165 4.41 5.58 -12.94
C CYS A 165 5.42 5.79 -14.08
N VAL A 166 6.63 6.21 -13.73
CA VAL A 166 7.73 6.43 -14.69
C VAL A 166 8.99 5.75 -14.17
N VAL A 167 9.73 5.10 -15.07
CA VAL A 167 11.05 4.54 -14.80
C VAL A 167 12.07 5.17 -15.72
N ASP A 168 13.17 5.63 -15.13
CA ASP A 168 14.35 6.07 -15.86
C ASP A 168 15.59 5.54 -15.13
N GLY A 169 16.29 4.56 -15.71
CA GLY A 169 17.40 3.88 -15.06
C GLY A 169 17.01 3.27 -13.70
N ASN A 170 17.67 3.71 -12.63
CA ASN A 170 17.42 3.26 -11.26
C ASN A 170 16.36 4.07 -10.50
N ILE A 171 15.79 5.12 -11.10
CA ILE A 171 14.76 5.95 -10.45
C ILE A 171 13.39 5.54 -10.97
N ILE A 172 12.50 5.21 -10.02
CA ILE A 172 11.10 4.90 -10.24
C ILE A 172 10.29 5.98 -9.55
N THR A 173 9.33 6.57 -10.25
CA THR A 173 8.47 7.61 -9.70
C THR A 173 7.00 7.32 -9.92
N GLY A 174 6.17 7.51 -8.88
CA GLY A 174 4.71 7.42 -8.95
C GLY A 174 4.03 8.77 -8.67
N ALA A 175 2.85 8.99 -9.23
CA ALA A 175 2.08 10.22 -9.04
C ALA A 175 1.29 10.26 -7.71
N THR A 176 0.60 9.17 -7.36
CA THR A 176 -0.18 9.02 -6.11
C THR A 176 -0.21 7.56 -5.66
N TYR A 177 -0.74 7.29 -4.46
CA TYR A 177 -0.97 5.94 -3.94
C TYR A 177 -1.86 5.07 -4.84
N GLU A 178 -2.67 5.62 -5.75
CA GLU A 178 -3.43 4.81 -6.70
C GLU A 178 -2.50 3.94 -7.55
N GLY A 179 -1.33 4.48 -7.92
CA GLY A 179 -0.32 3.80 -8.74
C GLY A 179 0.52 2.76 -8.00
N HIS A 180 0.29 2.50 -6.70
CA HIS A 180 1.05 1.52 -5.92
C HIS A 180 1.24 0.16 -6.60
N PRO A 181 0.24 -0.44 -7.27
CA PRO A 181 0.42 -1.73 -7.93
C PRO A 181 1.58 -1.72 -8.93
N GLU A 182 1.60 -0.74 -9.83
CA GLU A 182 2.68 -0.63 -10.81
C GLU A 182 3.98 -0.16 -10.16
N PHE A 183 3.93 0.84 -9.28
CA PHE A 183 5.08 1.38 -8.56
C PHE A 183 5.86 0.28 -7.81
N ILE A 184 5.18 -0.55 -7.03
CA ILE A 184 5.78 -1.64 -6.26
C ILE A 184 6.30 -2.73 -7.19
N ARG A 185 5.55 -3.09 -8.24
CA ARG A 185 5.98 -4.10 -9.22
C ARG A 185 7.26 -3.69 -9.95
N LEU A 186 7.36 -2.43 -10.35
CA LEU A 186 8.56 -1.87 -10.98
C LEU A 186 9.75 -1.89 -10.02
N PHE A 187 9.52 -1.57 -8.74
CA PHE A 187 10.56 -1.60 -7.72
C PHE A 187 11.04 -3.02 -7.41
N VAL A 188 10.14 -4.00 -7.28
CA VAL A 188 10.49 -5.43 -7.15
C VAL A 188 11.33 -5.90 -8.33
N LYS A 189 10.97 -5.51 -9.56
CA LYS A 189 11.76 -5.80 -10.76
C LYS A 189 13.15 -5.16 -10.70
N ALA A 190 13.25 -3.92 -10.24
CA ALA A 190 14.52 -3.21 -10.10
C ALA A 190 15.44 -3.84 -9.02
N LEU A 191 14.87 -4.44 -7.97
CA LEU A 191 15.59 -5.27 -6.99
C LEU A 191 16.03 -6.64 -7.56
N GLY A 192 15.65 -6.95 -8.81
CA GLY A 192 15.92 -8.22 -9.47
C GLY A 192 15.02 -9.36 -9.00
N GLY A 193 13.83 -9.05 -8.49
CA GLY A 193 12.76 -9.99 -8.20
C GLY A 193 12.07 -10.49 -9.47
N ASN A 194 11.48 -11.67 -9.39
CA ASN A 194 10.69 -12.27 -10.47
C ASN A 194 9.36 -12.74 -9.87
N ILE A 195 8.25 -12.33 -10.48
CA ILE A 195 6.90 -12.68 -10.02
C ILE A 195 6.35 -13.77 -10.94
N THR A 196 5.88 -14.87 -10.35
CA THR A 196 5.31 -16.03 -11.06
C THR A 196 3.97 -16.40 -10.46
N GLY A 197 3.12 -17.10 -11.21
CA GLY A 197 1.82 -17.59 -10.70
C GLY A 197 0.75 -16.52 -10.52
N SER A 198 0.92 -15.32 -11.09
CA SER A 198 0.08 -14.15 -10.85
C SER A 198 -1.23 -14.09 -11.65
N ASP A 199 -1.44 -14.99 -12.61
CA ASP A 199 -2.68 -15.10 -13.41
C ASP A 199 -3.82 -15.67 -12.56
N ARG A 200 -4.27 -14.88 -11.58
CA ARG A 200 -5.28 -15.20 -10.58
C ARG A 200 -6.27 -14.05 -10.49
N ARG A 201 -7.54 -14.41 -10.33
CA ARG A 201 -8.64 -13.49 -10.05
C ARG A 201 -9.05 -13.59 -8.58
N ILE A 202 -9.00 -12.48 -7.85
CA ILE A 202 -9.25 -12.46 -6.40
C ILE A 202 -10.41 -11.53 -6.10
N LEU A 203 -11.37 -11.99 -5.29
CA LEU A 203 -12.52 -11.21 -4.87
C LEU A 203 -12.29 -10.63 -3.48
N PHE A 204 -12.57 -9.36 -3.28
CA PHE A 204 -12.62 -8.67 -1.99
C PHE A 204 -14.07 -8.38 -1.64
N LEU A 205 -14.49 -8.89 -0.48
CA LEU A 205 -15.81 -8.61 0.06
C LEU A 205 -15.74 -7.40 1.01
N CYS A 206 -16.12 -6.25 0.49
CA CYS A 206 -16.00 -4.94 1.13
C CYS A 206 -17.32 -4.44 1.72
N GLY A 207 -17.22 -3.40 2.54
CA GLY A 207 -18.35 -2.66 3.09
C GLY A 207 -17.91 -1.32 3.69
N ASP A 208 -18.89 -0.46 3.99
CA ASP A 208 -18.67 0.78 4.73
C ASP A 208 -18.06 0.51 6.11
N PHE A 209 -17.08 1.34 6.45
CA PHE A 209 -16.27 1.27 7.67
C PHE A 209 -15.52 -0.05 7.82
N MET A 210 -15.17 -0.72 6.71
CA MET A 210 -14.05 -1.67 6.74
C MET A 210 -12.75 -0.96 7.13
N GLU A 211 -11.81 -1.69 7.71
CA GLU A 211 -10.56 -1.09 8.19
C GLU A 211 -9.70 -0.63 7.01
N ASP A 212 -9.16 0.59 7.10
CA ASP A 212 -8.52 1.34 6.02
C ASP A 212 -7.29 0.63 5.43
N TYR A 213 -6.38 0.13 6.29
CA TYR A 213 -5.25 -0.69 5.86
C TYR A 213 -5.67 -2.10 5.43
N GLU A 214 -6.59 -2.73 6.16
CA GLU A 214 -6.98 -4.11 5.91
C GLU A 214 -7.67 -4.32 4.57
N VAL A 215 -8.23 -3.26 3.98
CA VAL A 215 -8.64 -3.28 2.57
C VAL A 215 -7.49 -2.93 1.63
N ILE A 216 -6.83 -1.77 1.78
CA ILE A 216 -5.96 -1.27 0.72
C ILE A 216 -4.67 -2.08 0.59
N VAL A 217 -4.07 -2.50 1.71
CA VAL A 217 -2.75 -3.12 1.70
C VAL A 217 -2.84 -4.49 1.03
N PRO A 218 -3.74 -5.41 1.41
CA PRO A 218 -3.87 -6.68 0.70
C PRO A 218 -4.32 -6.48 -0.75
N PHE A 219 -5.22 -5.53 -1.01
CA PHE A 219 -5.75 -5.25 -2.35
C PHE A 219 -4.63 -4.83 -3.31
N GLN A 220 -3.89 -3.77 -2.97
CA GLN A 220 -2.81 -3.26 -3.82
C GLN A 220 -1.59 -4.18 -3.85
N SER A 221 -1.34 -4.95 -2.78
CA SER A 221 -0.28 -5.98 -2.81
C SER A 221 -0.59 -7.06 -3.86
N LEU A 222 -1.80 -7.59 -3.87
CA LEU A 222 -2.20 -8.60 -4.84
C LEU A 222 -2.19 -8.03 -6.27
N GLN A 223 -2.61 -6.78 -6.47
CA GLN A 223 -2.48 -6.10 -7.76
C GLN A 223 -1.01 -5.90 -8.18
N ALA A 224 -0.11 -5.58 -7.25
CA ALA A 224 1.33 -5.42 -7.55
C ALA A 224 1.99 -6.72 -8.00
N LEU A 225 1.47 -7.87 -7.55
CA LEU A 225 1.87 -9.18 -8.06
C LEU A 225 1.35 -9.45 -9.48
N GLY A 226 0.41 -8.65 -9.97
CA GLY A 226 -0.22 -8.81 -11.28
C GLY A 226 -1.50 -9.64 -11.25
N CYS A 227 -2.06 -9.92 -10.08
CA CYS A 227 -3.39 -10.53 -9.98
C CYS A 227 -4.48 -9.55 -10.43
N HIS A 228 -5.54 -10.07 -11.02
CA HIS A 228 -6.78 -9.32 -11.18
C HIS A 228 -7.52 -9.33 -9.84
N VAL A 229 -7.82 -8.15 -9.29
CA VAL A 229 -8.47 -8.04 -7.98
C VAL A 229 -9.73 -7.21 -8.13
N ASP A 230 -10.88 -7.79 -7.78
CA ASP A 230 -12.16 -7.10 -7.77
C ASP A 230 -12.62 -6.85 -6.34
N ALA A 231 -13.15 -5.66 -6.05
CA ALA A 231 -13.75 -5.31 -4.77
C ALA A 231 -15.23 -4.99 -4.94
N VAL A 232 -16.05 -5.59 -4.08
CA VAL A 232 -17.51 -5.54 -4.17
C VAL A 232 -18.14 -5.27 -2.81
N CYS A 233 -19.29 -4.61 -2.81
CA CYS A 233 -20.11 -4.43 -1.61
C CYS A 233 -21.58 -4.68 -2.01
N PRO A 234 -22.36 -5.45 -1.22
CA PRO A 234 -23.79 -5.59 -1.46
C PRO A 234 -24.47 -4.23 -1.62
N LYS A 235 -25.42 -4.15 -2.56
CA LYS A 235 -26.20 -2.94 -2.88
C LYS A 235 -25.38 -1.76 -3.43
N LYS A 236 -24.10 -1.95 -3.74
CA LYS A 236 -23.25 -0.98 -4.44
C LYS A 236 -22.70 -1.57 -5.74
N LYS A 237 -22.29 -0.68 -6.64
CA LYS A 237 -21.78 -0.93 -7.99
C LYS A 237 -20.33 -0.50 -8.13
N ALA A 238 -19.69 -0.92 -9.22
CA ALA A 238 -18.39 -0.43 -9.63
C ALA A 238 -18.38 1.11 -9.73
N GLY A 239 -17.33 1.73 -9.19
CA GLY A 239 -17.17 3.18 -9.11
C GLY A 239 -17.83 3.81 -7.88
N GLU A 240 -18.70 3.10 -7.14
CA GLU A 240 -19.22 3.59 -5.87
C GLU A 240 -18.19 3.43 -4.75
N ILE A 241 -18.32 4.27 -3.73
CA ILE A 241 -17.35 4.41 -2.64
C ILE A 241 -17.86 3.67 -1.39
N CYS A 242 -16.94 3.01 -0.69
CA CYS A 242 -17.08 2.69 0.73
C CYS A 242 -16.19 3.61 1.55
N ALA A 243 -16.76 4.25 2.58
CA ALA A 243 -15.95 4.91 3.59
C ALA A 243 -15.17 3.85 4.38
N THR A 244 -13.97 4.13 4.86
CA THR A 244 -13.20 3.21 5.72
C THR A 244 -13.03 3.78 7.14
N ALA A 245 -12.57 2.92 8.04
CA ALA A 245 -12.25 3.26 9.43
C ALA A 245 -10.78 3.01 9.70
N VAL A 246 -10.10 3.98 10.30
CA VAL A 246 -8.76 3.86 10.88
C VAL A 246 -8.93 3.36 12.31
N HIS A 247 -8.43 2.15 12.59
CA HIS A 247 -8.43 1.57 13.94
C HIS A 247 -7.01 1.59 14.53
N ASP A 248 -6.81 2.40 15.57
CA ASP A 248 -5.48 2.56 16.18
C ASP A 248 -5.54 2.61 17.71
N PHE A 249 -4.54 2.04 18.38
CA PHE A 249 -4.43 2.00 19.84
C PHE A 249 -3.68 3.23 20.35
N GLU A 250 -4.42 4.17 20.97
CA GLU A 250 -3.89 5.46 21.43
C GLU A 250 -3.77 5.56 22.97
N GLY A 251 -3.81 4.41 23.66
CA GLY A 251 -3.59 4.30 25.11
C GLY A 251 -4.77 3.81 25.93
N ASP A 252 -5.95 3.64 25.32
CA ASP A 252 -7.16 3.16 25.97
C ASP A 252 -7.28 1.62 25.97
N GLN A 253 -8.36 1.10 26.59
CA GLN A 253 -8.63 -0.35 26.68
C GLN A 253 -8.93 -1.00 25.32
N THR A 254 -9.40 -0.22 24.35
CA THR A 254 -9.69 -0.65 22.98
C THR A 254 -9.16 0.40 22.01
N TYR A 255 -9.12 0.05 20.72
CA TYR A 255 -8.73 0.98 19.67
C TYR A 255 -9.69 2.18 19.58
N SER A 256 -9.12 3.31 19.15
CA SER A 256 -9.86 4.47 18.67
C SER A 256 -10.33 4.24 17.23
N GLU A 257 -11.38 4.95 16.80
CA GLU A 257 -11.86 4.95 15.41
C GLU A 257 -11.80 6.37 14.83
N LYS A 258 -11.22 6.51 13.64
CA LYS A 258 -11.15 7.74 12.86
C LYS A 258 -11.60 7.48 11.42
N PRO A 259 -12.11 8.48 10.67
CA PRO A 259 -12.36 8.31 9.24
C PRO A 259 -11.06 8.04 8.48
N GLY A 260 -11.05 6.97 7.68
CA GLY A 260 -9.96 6.64 6.75
C GLY A 260 -10.15 7.25 5.37
N HIS A 261 -9.50 6.65 4.37
CA HIS A 261 -9.73 6.99 2.97
C HIS A 261 -11.09 6.51 2.46
N ASN A 262 -11.53 7.07 1.35
CA ASN A 262 -12.62 6.49 0.57
C ASN A 262 -12.07 5.41 -0.35
N PHE A 263 -12.63 4.21 -0.26
CA PHE A 263 -12.25 3.08 -1.10
C PHE A 263 -13.27 2.89 -2.24
N THR A 264 -12.79 2.91 -3.49
CA THR A 264 -13.63 2.75 -4.68
C THR A 264 -13.80 1.28 -5.05
N LEU A 265 -15.05 0.83 -5.16
CA LEU A 265 -15.40 -0.52 -5.59
C LEU A 265 -15.15 -0.70 -7.09
N THR A 266 -14.76 -1.90 -7.51
CA THR A 266 -14.36 -2.16 -8.91
C THR A 266 -15.32 -3.07 -9.66
N ALA A 267 -16.26 -3.73 -8.97
CA ALA A 267 -17.25 -4.61 -9.58
C ALA A 267 -18.62 -4.53 -8.90
N ASP A 268 -19.65 -4.95 -9.64
CA ASP A 268 -21.03 -4.98 -9.17
C ASP A 268 -21.31 -6.27 -8.41
N PHE A 269 -21.69 -6.17 -7.13
CA PHE A 269 -21.96 -7.37 -6.30
C PHE A 269 -23.06 -8.25 -6.89
N GLU A 270 -24.12 -7.64 -7.40
CA GLU A 270 -25.31 -8.33 -7.89
C GLU A 270 -25.10 -9.05 -9.24
N ALA A 271 -24.02 -8.72 -9.96
CA ALA A 271 -23.67 -9.32 -11.24
C ALA A 271 -22.50 -10.30 -11.15
N LEU A 272 -22.09 -10.69 -9.93
CA LEU A 272 -20.92 -11.54 -9.73
C LEU A 272 -21.15 -12.98 -10.20
N ASP A 273 -20.24 -13.45 -11.05
CA ASP A 273 -19.96 -14.87 -11.18
C ASP A 273 -18.83 -15.28 -10.22
N VAL A 274 -19.23 -15.77 -9.05
CA VAL A 274 -18.33 -16.25 -7.98
C VAL A 274 -17.44 -17.41 -8.47
N SER A 275 -17.88 -18.18 -9.48
CA SER A 275 -17.10 -19.31 -10.01
C SER A 275 -15.82 -18.85 -10.71
N SER A 276 -15.82 -17.63 -11.26
CA SER A 276 -14.68 -17.05 -11.99
C SER A 276 -13.50 -16.61 -11.10
N TYR A 277 -13.71 -16.49 -9.78
CA TYR A 277 -12.65 -16.08 -8.84
C TYR A 277 -11.87 -17.28 -8.31
N ASN A 278 -10.56 -17.13 -8.15
CA ASN A 278 -9.70 -18.16 -7.58
C ASN A 278 -9.67 -18.13 -6.06
N ALA A 279 -9.86 -16.96 -5.44
CA ALA A 279 -9.81 -16.79 -4.00
C ALA A 279 -10.71 -15.65 -3.51
N LEU A 280 -11.00 -15.65 -2.21
CA LEU A 280 -11.75 -14.61 -1.51
C LEU A 280 -10.87 -13.97 -0.43
N VAL A 281 -10.93 -12.64 -0.31
CA VAL A 281 -10.37 -11.86 0.78
C VAL A 281 -11.50 -11.10 1.48
N ILE A 282 -11.50 -11.14 2.82
CA ILE A 282 -12.46 -10.43 3.66
C ILE A 282 -11.67 -9.49 4.59
N PRO A 283 -11.61 -8.19 4.27
CA PRO A 283 -11.10 -7.16 5.18
C PRO A 283 -11.90 -7.13 6.49
N GLY A 284 -11.27 -6.65 7.56
CA GLY A 284 -11.94 -6.46 8.84
C GLY A 284 -12.56 -5.07 9.00
N GLY A 285 -12.34 -4.46 10.17
CA GLY A 285 -13.04 -3.26 10.61
C GLY A 285 -14.47 -3.54 11.05
N ARG A 286 -15.37 -2.58 10.84
CA ARG A 286 -16.78 -2.70 11.22
C ARG A 286 -17.64 -3.35 10.16
N ALA A 287 -17.27 -3.27 8.88
CA ALA A 287 -18.04 -3.85 7.79
C ALA A 287 -18.49 -5.32 7.99
N PRO A 288 -17.62 -6.23 8.47
CA PRO A 288 -17.98 -7.62 8.67
C PRO A 288 -19.20 -7.86 9.56
N GLU A 289 -19.44 -6.99 10.55
CA GLU A 289 -20.50 -7.18 11.55
C GLU A 289 -21.89 -7.19 10.92
N TYR A 290 -22.13 -6.28 9.96
CA TYR A 290 -23.40 -6.18 9.28
C TYR A 290 -23.44 -7.00 7.99
N LEU A 291 -22.29 -7.22 7.33
CA LEU A 291 -22.22 -8.11 6.17
C LEU A 291 -22.51 -9.57 6.55
N ALA A 292 -22.18 -9.96 7.79
CA ALA A 292 -22.54 -11.26 8.35
C ALA A 292 -24.06 -11.50 8.45
N LEU A 293 -24.88 -10.46 8.34
CA LEU A 293 -26.34 -10.54 8.35
C LEU A 293 -26.95 -10.64 6.95
N ASP A 294 -26.17 -10.45 5.89
CA ASP A 294 -26.65 -10.47 4.51
C ASP A 294 -26.65 -11.90 3.94
N GLU A 295 -27.82 -12.44 3.62
CA GLU A 295 -27.96 -13.82 3.13
C GLU A 295 -27.19 -14.10 1.84
N LYS A 296 -27.05 -13.10 0.95
CA LYS A 296 -26.30 -13.27 -0.30
C LYS A 296 -24.80 -13.35 -0.03
N VAL A 297 -24.31 -12.57 0.93
CA VAL A 297 -22.93 -12.65 1.40
C VAL A 297 -22.65 -14.04 1.99
N ILE A 298 -23.54 -14.54 2.85
CA ILE A 298 -23.42 -15.87 3.45
C ILE A 298 -23.41 -16.97 2.37
N ALA A 299 -24.30 -16.87 1.38
CA ALA A 299 -24.35 -17.82 0.26
C ALA A 299 -23.06 -17.81 -0.56
N LEU A 300 -22.53 -16.62 -0.87
CA LEU A 300 -21.26 -16.45 -1.60
C LEU A 300 -20.10 -17.11 -0.85
N VAL A 301 -19.97 -16.86 0.45
CA VAL A 301 -18.90 -17.47 1.27
C VAL A 301 -19.00 -18.99 1.28
N LYS A 302 -20.21 -19.54 1.45
CA LYS A 302 -20.43 -21.00 1.40
C LYS A 302 -20.02 -21.59 0.05
N GLN A 303 -20.38 -20.93 -1.06
CA GLN A 303 -20.00 -21.38 -2.41
C GLN A 303 -18.47 -21.45 -2.60
N ILE A 304 -17.72 -20.46 -2.10
CA ILE A 304 -16.25 -20.47 -2.15
C ILE A 304 -15.66 -21.62 -1.31
N VAL A 305 -16.22 -21.88 -0.12
CA VAL A 305 -15.80 -22.97 0.76
C VAL A 305 -16.09 -24.34 0.14
N GLU A 306 -17.29 -24.54 -0.41
CA GLU A 306 -17.70 -25.77 -1.10
C GLU A 306 -16.79 -26.06 -2.32
N ALA A 307 -16.41 -25.01 -3.05
CA ALA A 307 -15.45 -25.09 -4.15
C ALA A 307 -13.99 -25.30 -3.70
N ARG A 308 -13.72 -25.33 -2.38
CA ARG A 308 -12.38 -25.47 -1.77
C ARG A 308 -11.38 -24.42 -2.27
N LYS A 309 -11.88 -23.22 -2.54
CA LYS A 309 -11.05 -22.09 -2.96
C LYS A 309 -10.39 -21.43 -1.74
N PRO A 310 -9.17 -20.89 -1.85
CA PRO A 310 -8.52 -20.16 -0.78
C PRO A 310 -9.37 -18.98 -0.27
N ILE A 311 -9.43 -18.83 1.06
CA ILE A 311 -10.06 -17.69 1.74
C ILE A 311 -9.03 -17.07 2.68
N ALA A 312 -8.82 -15.76 2.57
CA ALA A 312 -8.12 -14.97 3.57
C ALA A 312 -9.12 -14.05 4.28
N SER A 313 -9.08 -14.01 5.60
CA SER A 313 -9.93 -13.16 6.42
C SER A 313 -9.08 -12.60 7.55
N ILE A 314 -9.26 -11.31 7.85
CA ILE A 314 -8.46 -10.60 8.86
C ILE A 314 -9.36 -9.84 9.84
N CYS A 315 -8.86 -9.69 11.07
CA CYS A 315 -9.51 -8.93 12.15
C CYS A 315 -10.95 -9.39 12.38
N HIS A 316 -11.96 -8.56 12.10
CA HIS A 316 -13.37 -8.88 12.28
C HIS A 316 -13.98 -9.63 11.09
N GLY A 317 -13.27 -9.80 9.96
CA GLY A 317 -13.77 -10.51 8.76
C GLY A 317 -14.27 -11.93 9.07
N GLN A 318 -13.69 -12.57 10.08
CA GLN A 318 -14.05 -13.92 10.51
C GLN A 318 -15.47 -14.01 11.07
N GLN A 319 -16.11 -12.89 11.41
CA GLN A 319 -17.53 -12.86 11.79
C GLN A 319 -18.44 -13.34 10.65
N ILE A 320 -18.11 -12.99 9.41
CA ILE A 320 -18.84 -13.49 8.23
C ILE A 320 -18.67 -15.01 8.10
N LEU A 321 -17.44 -15.51 8.30
CA LEU A 321 -17.15 -16.95 8.26
C LEU A 321 -17.89 -17.71 9.38
N ALA A 322 -17.99 -17.11 10.57
CA ALA A 322 -18.73 -17.67 11.70
C ALA A 322 -20.23 -17.74 11.38
N ALA A 323 -20.82 -16.65 10.89
CA ALA A 323 -22.23 -16.58 10.51
C ALA A 323 -22.57 -17.53 9.36
N ALA A 324 -21.62 -17.77 8.45
CA ALA A 324 -21.79 -18.75 7.38
C ALA A 324 -21.69 -20.21 7.88
N GLY A 325 -21.27 -20.45 9.12
CA GLY A 325 -21.11 -21.78 9.70
C GLY A 325 -19.93 -22.55 9.10
N VAL A 326 -18.97 -21.88 8.46
CA VAL A 326 -17.88 -22.54 7.71
C VAL A 326 -16.60 -22.72 8.51
N LEU A 327 -16.48 -22.08 9.68
CA LEU A 327 -15.29 -22.19 10.54
C LEU A 327 -14.98 -23.63 10.99
N GLN A 328 -15.98 -24.50 11.08
CA GLN A 328 -15.79 -25.91 11.46
C GLN A 328 -15.17 -26.76 10.33
N VAL A 329 -15.24 -26.27 9.08
CA VAL A 329 -14.84 -27.01 7.87
C VAL A 329 -13.54 -26.46 7.28
N LEU A 330 -13.17 -25.23 7.61
CA LEU A 330 -11.90 -24.61 7.20
C LEU A 330 -10.73 -25.24 7.97
N GLY A 331 -9.95 -26.10 7.32
CA GLY A 331 -8.69 -26.63 7.86
C GLY A 331 -7.60 -25.56 8.00
N ARG A 332 -6.71 -25.74 9.00
CA ARG A 332 -5.55 -24.89 9.40
C ARG A 332 -5.59 -23.42 8.95
N VAL A 333 -5.90 -22.54 9.90
CA VAL A 333 -5.74 -21.08 9.80
C VAL A 333 -4.25 -20.73 9.56
N GLY A 334 -3.95 -20.03 8.47
CA GLY A 334 -2.63 -19.45 8.16
C GLY A 334 -2.71 -17.93 8.08
N SER A 335 -1.58 -17.22 8.25
CA SER A 335 -1.53 -15.75 8.11
C SER A 335 -1.74 -15.31 6.66
N ILE A 336 -2.16 -14.06 6.42
CA ILE A 336 -2.32 -13.49 5.07
C ILE A 336 -0.99 -13.49 4.29
N ILE A 337 0.14 -13.39 4.99
CA ILE A 337 1.49 -13.54 4.42
C ILE A 337 1.69 -14.96 3.85
N ASN A 338 1.21 -15.99 4.55
CA ASN A 338 1.26 -17.36 4.05
C ASN A 338 0.29 -17.60 2.89
N PHE A 339 -0.85 -16.90 2.87
CA PHE A 339 -1.79 -16.91 1.74
C PHE A 339 -1.15 -16.31 0.48
N VAL A 340 -0.51 -15.14 0.59
CA VAL A 340 0.21 -14.51 -0.53
C VAL A 340 1.33 -15.43 -1.04
N ARG A 341 2.11 -16.04 -0.14
CA ARG A 341 3.12 -17.03 -0.54
C ARG A 341 2.51 -18.24 -1.24
N GLY A 342 1.39 -18.76 -0.75
CA GLY A 342 0.69 -19.89 -1.36
C GLY A 342 0.03 -19.60 -2.72
N LEU A 343 -0.10 -18.33 -3.12
CA LEU A 343 -0.56 -17.95 -4.46
C LEU A 343 0.59 -17.84 -5.48
N ILE A 344 1.82 -17.56 -5.01
CA ILE A 344 3.00 -17.27 -5.85
C ILE A 344 3.85 -18.52 -6.12
N TYR A 345 3.76 -19.55 -5.28
CA TYR A 345 4.44 -20.85 -5.41
C TYR A 345 3.48 -21.94 -5.86
#